data_AF-A0A9W6Y048-F1
#
_entry.id   AF-A0A9W6Y048-F1
#
_cell.length_a   1.000
_cell.length_b   1.000
_cell.length_c   1.000
_cell.angle_alpha   90.00
_cell.angle_beta   90.00
_cell.angle_gamma   90.00
#
_symmetry.space_group_name_H-M   'P 1'
#
loop_
_entity.id
_entity.type
_entity.pdbx_description
1 polymer ?
#
loop_
_entity_poly.entity_id
_entity_poly.type
_entity_poly.pdbx_seq_one_letter_code
_entity_poly.pdbx_strand_id
1 'polypeptide(L)'
;MKDLKVRQKDQVQVRPGVLVNHRTLKVRSISNKLLTCSSRLWKLWLSFQVSHRGKYSVERMLALDEYTRSTSPFRVLIVCLVTPLPMLIIVFLQESVPLAAPGDGWCANYGFWIRMAILGGTVSASLLMELQLRIASVRISPCAFSVLVCSSSAVFTGLGIYMAVMWIFPVPFINLFVGSQGVSVMMGLVRVVCGQRTWNRIVKRRELFARVFLLLAADILTACVYLAYTSVFRAANHTSSISFCLSHLSSSRHYDVDLA
;
A
#
# COMPACT_ATOMS: atom_id res chain seq x y z
N MET A 1 -18.83 53.84 -46.20
CA MET A 1 -17.71 54.32 -45.38
C MET A 1 -17.54 53.30 -44.27
N LYS A 2 -16.56 52.38 -44.38
CA LYS A 2 -15.13 52.66 -44.11
C LYS A 2 -15.08 53.09 -42.64
N ASP A 3 -14.97 52.16 -41.69
CA ASP A 3 -13.66 51.76 -41.20
C ASP A 3 -13.74 50.50 -40.35
N LEU A 4 -13.10 49.43 -40.83
CA LEU A 4 -12.60 48.29 -40.04
C LEU A 4 -11.93 47.25 -40.97
N LYS A 5 -12.02 47.46 -42.28
CA LYS A 5 -11.26 46.74 -43.32
C LYS A 5 -9.80 47.24 -43.44
N VAL A 6 -9.11 47.48 -42.33
CA VAL A 6 -7.66 47.80 -42.30
C VAL A 6 -7.03 47.25 -41.02
N ARG A 7 -6.93 45.92 -40.89
CA ARG A 7 -5.80 45.29 -40.16
C ARG A 7 -5.58 43.83 -40.55
N GLN A 8 -5.87 43.51 -41.81
CA GLN A 8 -5.52 42.24 -42.45
C GLN A 8 -4.15 42.41 -43.12
N LYS A 9 -3.10 42.67 -42.32
CA LYS A 9 -1.73 42.82 -42.84
C LYS A 9 -0.70 42.58 -41.74
N ASP A 10 -0.62 41.33 -41.26
CA ASP A 10 0.59 40.77 -40.67
C ASP A 10 0.72 39.31 -41.11
N GLN A 11 0.92 39.17 -42.43
CA GLN A 11 1.50 37.99 -43.06
C GLN A 11 2.96 37.90 -42.60
N VAL A 12 3.20 37.23 -41.47
CA VAL A 12 4.56 36.83 -41.10
C VAL A 12 4.95 35.63 -41.95
N GLN A 13 5.67 35.98 -43.02
CA GLN A 13 6.60 35.19 -43.81
C GLN A 13 6.94 33.80 -43.25
N VAL A 14 6.61 32.79 -44.05
CA VAL A 14 7.17 31.44 -44.00
C VAL A 14 8.68 31.53 -44.31
N ARG A 15 9.55 31.28 -43.33
CA ARG A 15 10.97 31.00 -43.59
C ARG A 15 11.10 29.54 -44.06
N PRO A 16 11.64 29.27 -45.26
CA PRO A 16 12.07 27.94 -45.63
C PRO A 16 13.42 27.64 -44.97
N GLY A 17 13.61 26.41 -44.49
CA GLY A 17 14.92 25.94 -44.05
C GLY A 17 15.20 26.15 -42.56
N VAL A 18 14.44 25.49 -41.69
CA VAL A 18 14.97 25.05 -40.40
C VAL A 18 15.13 23.54 -40.50
N LEU A 19 16.38 23.08 -40.51
CA LEU A 19 16.72 21.66 -40.40
C LEU A 19 16.22 21.20 -39.02
N VAL A 20 14.99 20.68 -38.98
CA VAL A 20 14.38 20.20 -37.75
C VAL A 20 15.16 18.96 -37.33
N ASN A 21 16.08 19.16 -36.40
CA ASN A 21 16.94 18.12 -35.87
C ASN A 21 16.05 17.01 -35.27
N HIS A 22 16.06 15.82 -35.87
CA HIS A 22 15.27 14.68 -35.39
C HIS A 22 15.51 14.35 -33.91
N ARG A 23 16.67 14.72 -33.33
CA ARG A 23 16.93 14.58 -31.90
C ARG A 23 16.07 15.51 -31.05
N THR A 24 15.83 16.75 -31.47
CA THR A 24 15.03 17.72 -30.68
C THR A 24 13.54 17.35 -30.68
N LEU A 25 13.03 16.79 -31.79
CA LEU A 25 11.68 16.23 -31.85
C LEU A 25 11.50 15.03 -30.93
N LYS A 26 12.50 14.13 -30.88
CA LYS A 26 12.43 12.92 -30.03
C LYS A 26 12.47 13.28 -28.55
N VAL A 27 13.34 14.21 -28.15
CA VAL A 27 13.42 14.72 -26.77
C VAL A 27 12.12 15.42 -26.36
N ARG A 28 11.52 16.23 -27.24
CA ARG A 28 10.24 16.90 -26.98
C ARG A 28 9.08 15.91 -26.88
N SER A 29 9.09 14.85 -27.70
CA SER A 29 8.10 13.77 -27.66
C SER A 29 8.18 12.97 -26.35
N ILE A 30 9.40 12.62 -25.90
CA ILE A 30 9.61 11.90 -24.63
C ILE A 30 9.21 12.79 -23.44
N SER A 31 9.57 14.08 -23.45
CA SER A 31 9.18 15.02 -22.41
C SER A 31 7.65 15.18 -22.33
N ASN A 32 6.97 15.31 -23.47
CA ASN A 32 5.51 15.36 -23.52
C ASN A 32 4.86 14.06 -23.03
N LYS A 33 5.45 12.89 -23.31
CA LYS A 33 4.99 11.60 -22.78
C LYS A 33 5.18 11.49 -21.27
N LEU A 34 6.29 11.99 -20.74
CA LEU A 34 6.56 12.02 -19.29
C LEU A 34 5.62 12.98 -18.56
N LEU A 35 5.38 14.18 -19.11
CA LEU A 35 4.45 15.17 -18.57
C LEU A 35 2.98 14.69 -18.63
N THR A 36 2.61 13.98 -19.69
CA THR A 36 1.27 13.38 -19.78
C THR A 36 1.13 12.16 -18.87
N CYS A 37 2.19 11.39 -18.65
CA CYS A 37 2.20 10.31 -17.66
C CYS A 37 2.10 10.86 -16.23
N SER A 38 2.88 11.90 -15.90
CA SER A 38 2.88 12.50 -14.57
C SER A 38 1.54 13.16 -14.25
N SER A 39 0.92 13.86 -15.20
CA SER A 39 -0.41 14.44 -15.01
C SER A 39 -1.51 13.38 -14.89
N ARG A 40 -1.38 12.22 -15.55
CA ARG A 40 -2.29 11.07 -15.36
C ARG A 40 -2.11 10.44 -13.99
N LEU A 41 -0.87 10.22 -13.55
CA LEU A 41 -0.54 9.69 -12.22
C LEU A 41 -0.98 10.66 -11.12
N TRP A 42 -0.81 11.97 -11.32
CA TRP A 42 -1.28 13.01 -10.42
C TRP A 42 -2.81 13.02 -10.30
N LYS A 43 -3.52 12.89 -11.43
CA LYS A 43 -4.99 12.75 -11.42
C LYS A 43 -5.46 11.44 -10.79
N LEU A 44 -4.71 10.36 -10.97
CA LEU A 44 -4.98 9.07 -10.33
C LEU A 44 -4.73 9.15 -8.82
N TRP A 45 -3.66 9.81 -8.40
CA TRP A 45 -3.33 10.08 -7.00
C TRP A 45 -4.41 10.94 -6.33
N LEU A 46 -4.83 12.01 -6.99
CA LEU A 46 -5.93 12.86 -6.54
C LEU A 46 -7.27 12.12 -6.48
N SER A 47 -7.54 11.18 -7.40
CA SER A 47 -8.75 10.38 -7.38
C SER A 47 -8.73 9.28 -6.30
N PHE A 48 -7.54 8.84 -5.90
CA PHE A 48 -7.33 7.95 -4.75
C PHE A 48 -7.46 8.66 -3.40
N GLN A 49 -7.25 9.98 -3.34
CA GLN A 49 -7.55 10.75 -2.14
C GLN A 49 -9.07 10.79 -1.87
N VAL A 50 -9.48 9.98 -0.89
CA VAL A 50 -10.86 9.93 -0.33
C VAL A 50 -11.37 11.31 0.12
N SER A 51 -10.49 12.28 0.33
CA SER A 51 -10.81 13.67 0.69
C SER A 51 -11.64 14.42 -0.38
N HIS A 52 -11.60 13.99 -1.65
CA HIS A 52 -12.18 14.75 -2.77
C HIS A 52 -13.57 14.28 -3.24
N ARG A 53 -14.30 13.46 -2.45
CA ARG A 53 -15.75 13.26 -2.64
C ARG A 53 -16.50 14.36 -1.89
N GLY A 54 -16.63 15.52 -2.53
CA GLY A 54 -17.03 16.83 -1.99
C GLY A 54 -18.31 16.97 -1.17
N LYS A 55 -19.06 15.91 -0.89
CA LYS A 55 -20.21 15.95 0.05
C LYS A 55 -19.80 15.62 1.49
N TYR A 56 -18.78 14.78 1.69
CA TYR A 56 -18.29 14.41 3.04
C TYR A 56 -17.15 15.30 3.54
N SER A 57 -16.57 16.14 2.68
CA SER A 57 -15.36 16.91 2.98
C SER A 57 -15.67 18.24 3.68
N VAL A 58 -16.67 18.98 3.18
CA VAL A 58 -17.05 20.28 3.77
C VAL A 58 -17.68 20.10 5.14
N GLU A 59 -18.64 19.18 5.31
CA GLU A 59 -19.27 18.91 6.61
C GLU A 59 -18.27 18.45 7.68
N ARG A 60 -17.31 17.59 7.31
CA ARG A 60 -16.25 17.13 8.24
C ARG A 60 -15.23 18.21 8.52
N MET A 61 -14.91 19.05 7.54
CA MET A 61 -13.99 20.18 7.71
C MET A 61 -14.62 21.26 8.58
N LEU A 62 -15.91 21.57 8.40
CA LEU A 62 -16.67 22.47 9.28
C LEU A 62 -16.84 21.88 10.68
N ALA A 63 -17.11 20.58 10.80
CA ALA A 63 -17.17 19.91 12.11
C ALA A 63 -15.80 19.89 12.82
N LEU A 64 -14.70 19.76 12.07
CA LEU A 64 -13.35 19.83 12.62
C LEU A 64 -12.95 21.26 13.01
N ASP A 65 -13.33 22.26 12.21
CA ASP A 65 -13.12 23.68 12.50
C ASP A 65 -13.91 24.09 13.76
N GLU A 66 -15.19 23.71 13.83
CA GLU A 66 -16.04 23.92 15.00
C GLU A 66 -15.49 23.19 16.23
N TYR A 67 -15.00 21.95 16.07
CA TYR A 67 -14.36 21.19 17.16
C TYR A 67 -13.07 21.87 17.62
N THR A 68 -12.23 22.35 16.71
CA THR A 68 -10.96 23.01 17.04
C THR A 68 -11.19 24.39 17.68
N ARG A 69 -12.28 25.07 17.32
CA ARG A 69 -12.67 26.37 17.87
C ARG A 69 -13.33 26.27 19.25
N SER A 70 -14.10 25.22 19.49
CA SER A 70 -14.81 24.97 20.76
C SER A 70 -14.01 24.17 21.78
N THR A 71 -12.92 23.52 21.35
CA THR A 71 -12.15 22.58 22.18
C THR A 71 -10.72 23.07 22.41
N SER A 72 -10.18 22.85 23.62
CA SER A 72 -8.80 23.25 23.92
C SER A 72 -7.78 22.51 23.01
N PRO A 73 -6.71 23.19 22.55
CA PRO A 73 -5.68 22.58 21.69
C PRO A 73 -4.99 21.38 22.36
N PHE A 74 -4.97 21.36 23.70
CA PHE A 74 -4.47 20.24 24.49
C PHE A 74 -5.28 18.95 24.29
N ARG A 75 -6.62 19.04 24.23
CA ARG A 75 -7.47 17.88 23.97
C ARG A 75 -7.31 17.38 22.53
N VAL A 76 -7.09 18.26 21.57
CA VAL A 76 -6.77 17.88 20.18
C VAL A 76 -5.43 17.14 20.13
N LEU A 77 -4.40 17.67 20.79
CA LEU A 77 -3.09 17.02 20.88
C LEU A 77 -3.19 15.62 21.50
N ILE A 78 -3.92 15.48 22.62
CA ILE A 78 -4.16 14.18 23.26
C ILE A 78 -4.86 13.22 22.29
N VAL A 79 -5.92 13.64 21.60
CA VAL A 79 -6.63 12.76 20.65
C VAL A 79 -5.70 12.31 19.53
N CYS A 80 -4.88 13.20 18.98
CA CYS A 80 -3.91 12.87 17.94
C CYS A 80 -2.83 11.89 18.42
N LEU A 81 -2.40 11.98 19.68
CA LEU A 81 -1.42 11.06 20.28
C LEU A 81 -2.05 9.73 20.68
N VAL A 82 -3.27 9.73 21.20
CA VAL A 82 -3.97 8.53 21.68
C VAL A 82 -4.51 7.70 20.53
N THR A 83 -4.90 8.30 19.41
CA THR A 83 -5.42 7.55 18.25
C THR A 83 -4.45 6.48 17.70
N PRO A 84 -3.14 6.75 17.53
CA PRO A 84 -2.18 5.73 17.09
C PRO A 84 -1.72 4.77 18.21
N LEU A 85 -1.88 5.12 19.49
CA LEU A 85 -1.37 4.32 20.60
C LEU A 85 -1.87 2.86 20.61
N PRO A 86 -3.17 2.56 20.42
CA PRO A 86 -3.65 1.18 20.36
C PRO A 86 -2.94 0.35 19.29
N MET A 87 -2.73 0.94 18.11
CA MET A 87 -2.02 0.26 17.02
C MET A 87 -0.55 0.05 17.37
N LEU A 88 0.12 1.05 17.96
CA LEU A 88 1.50 0.93 18.40
C LEU A 88 1.67 -0.17 19.44
N ILE A 89 0.77 -0.25 20.42
CA ILE A 89 0.77 -1.30 21.46
C ILE A 89 0.66 -2.68 20.81
N ILE A 90 -0.26 -2.87 19.85
CA ILE A 90 -0.42 -4.14 19.13
C ILE A 90 0.87 -4.49 18.37
N VAL A 91 1.49 -3.54 17.69
CA VAL A 91 2.75 -3.76 16.96
C VAL A 91 3.89 -4.14 17.93
N PHE A 92 4.06 -3.43 19.03
CA PHE A 92 5.09 -3.77 20.02
C PHE A 92 4.86 -5.14 20.67
N LEU A 93 3.61 -5.48 20.99
CA LEU A 93 3.24 -6.80 21.48
C LEU A 93 3.53 -7.89 20.44
N GLN A 94 3.35 -7.59 19.17
CA GLN A 94 3.66 -8.51 18.09
C GLN A 94 5.17 -8.70 17.96
N GLU A 95 5.95 -7.62 18.01
CA GLU A 95 7.41 -7.65 17.88
C GLU A 95 8.11 -8.30 19.08
N SER A 96 7.49 -8.30 20.27
CA SER A 96 8.05 -8.95 21.45
C SER A 96 7.95 -10.48 21.43
N VAL A 97 7.15 -11.07 20.53
CA VAL A 97 7.06 -12.52 20.38
C VAL A 97 8.37 -13.06 19.80
N PRO A 98 9.06 -14.01 20.42
CA PRO A 98 10.30 -14.55 19.85
C PRO A 98 10.04 -15.32 18.55
N LEU A 99 10.96 -15.21 17.59
CA LEU A 99 11.00 -16.03 16.37
C LEU A 99 12.16 -17.00 16.49
N ALA A 100 11.94 -18.27 16.14
CA ALA A 100 13.00 -19.27 16.04
C ALA A 100 13.79 -19.06 14.73
N ALA A 101 14.85 -19.85 14.53
CA ALA A 101 15.57 -19.78 13.27
C ALA A 101 14.64 -20.20 12.13
N PRO A 102 14.68 -19.52 10.96
CA PRO A 102 13.82 -19.86 9.84
C PRO A 102 14.12 -21.26 9.26
N GLY A 103 15.31 -21.81 9.53
CA GLY A 103 15.70 -23.16 9.13
C GLY A 103 15.03 -24.30 9.93
N ASP A 104 14.50 -24.00 11.13
CA ASP A 104 13.88 -25.00 12.00
C ASP A 104 12.46 -25.40 11.55
N GLY A 105 12.00 -24.80 10.44
CA GLY A 105 10.72 -25.11 9.81
C GLY A 105 9.52 -24.45 10.49
N TRP A 106 8.35 -24.70 9.92
CA TRP A 106 7.11 -24.04 10.30
C TRP A 106 6.60 -24.45 11.69
N CYS A 107 6.84 -25.69 12.12
CA CYS A 107 6.41 -26.22 13.42
C CYS A 107 7.13 -25.54 14.59
N ALA A 108 8.44 -25.29 14.45
CA ALA A 108 9.24 -24.66 15.49
C ALA A 108 8.92 -23.16 15.64
N ASN A 109 8.39 -22.54 14.58
CA ASN A 109 8.13 -21.10 14.50
C ASN A 109 6.70 -20.73 14.94
N TYR A 110 6.25 -21.18 16.12
CA TYR A 110 4.92 -20.86 16.65
C TYR A 110 4.67 -19.34 16.80
N GLY A 111 5.71 -18.58 17.14
CA GLY A 111 5.64 -17.12 17.26
C GLY A 111 5.24 -16.44 15.95
N PHE A 112 5.65 -16.98 14.81
CA PHE A 112 5.24 -16.47 13.49
C PHE A 112 3.72 -16.60 13.30
N TRP A 113 3.14 -17.73 13.68
CA TRP A 113 1.69 -17.98 13.56
C TRP A 113 0.86 -17.12 14.52
N ILE A 114 1.38 -16.84 15.71
CA ILE A 114 0.75 -15.89 16.65
C ILE A 114 0.71 -14.48 16.03
N ARG A 115 1.84 -14.00 15.51
CA ARG A 115 1.90 -12.70 14.82
C ARG A 115 0.90 -12.64 13.65
N MET A 116 0.85 -13.69 12.85
CA MET A 116 -0.10 -13.81 11.72
C MET A 116 -1.56 -13.77 12.18
N ALA A 117 -1.90 -14.43 13.29
CA ALA A 117 -3.25 -14.40 13.85
C ALA A 117 -3.64 -12.99 14.33
N ILE A 118 -2.73 -12.29 15.00
CA ILE A 118 -2.94 -10.91 15.46
C ILE A 118 -3.16 -9.98 14.25
N LEU A 119 -2.33 -10.09 13.22
CA LEU A 119 -2.46 -9.33 11.97
C LEU A 119 -3.82 -9.60 11.31
N GLY A 120 -4.17 -10.87 11.10
CA GLY A 120 -5.44 -11.28 10.50
C GLY A 120 -6.65 -10.79 11.29
N GLY A 121 -6.58 -10.84 12.63
CA GLY A 121 -7.62 -10.33 13.53
C GLY A 121 -7.77 -8.81 13.46
N THR A 122 -6.66 -8.08 13.43
CA THR A 122 -6.65 -6.61 13.35
C THR A 122 -7.23 -6.11 12.03
N VAL A 123 -6.83 -6.73 10.91
CA VAL A 123 -7.38 -6.43 9.58
C VAL A 123 -8.87 -6.75 9.52
N SER A 124 -9.26 -7.91 10.05
CA SER A 124 -10.66 -8.35 10.14
C SER A 124 -11.54 -7.37 10.93
N ALA A 125 -11.08 -6.95 12.11
CA ALA A 125 -11.78 -6.00 12.97
C ALA A 125 -11.92 -4.63 12.30
N SER A 126 -10.85 -4.15 11.64
CA SER A 126 -10.83 -2.87 10.94
C SER A 126 -11.84 -2.85 9.79
N LEU A 127 -11.86 -3.89 8.96
CA LEU A 127 -12.82 -4.04 7.86
C LEU A 127 -14.27 -4.09 8.38
N LEU A 128 -14.51 -4.81 9.47
CA LEU A 128 -15.84 -4.95 10.05
C LEU A 128 -16.33 -3.64 10.69
N MET A 129 -15.42 -2.90 11.35
CA MET A 129 -15.71 -1.57 11.90
C MET A 129 -16.00 -0.56 10.80
N GLU A 130 -15.19 -0.53 9.73
CA GLU A 130 -15.45 0.32 8.57
C GLU A 130 -16.80 0.01 7.91
N LEU A 131 -17.17 -1.27 7.84
CA LEU A 131 -18.44 -1.70 7.29
C LEU A 131 -19.63 -1.14 8.11
N GLN A 132 -19.57 -1.26 9.44
CA GLN A 132 -20.62 -0.76 10.34
C GLN A 132 -20.71 0.77 10.32
N LEU A 133 -19.58 1.46 10.29
CA LEU A 133 -19.54 2.93 10.21
C LEU A 133 -20.12 3.47 8.90
N ARG A 134 -19.92 2.75 7.78
CA ARG A 134 -20.40 3.20 6.45
C ARG A 134 -21.82 2.76 6.13
N ILE A 135 -22.28 1.67 6.72
CA ILE A 135 -23.61 1.12 6.47
C ILE A 135 -24.35 1.06 7.80
N ALA A 136 -25.03 2.16 8.15
CA ALA A 136 -25.78 2.30 9.40
C ALA A 136 -26.83 1.19 9.65
N SER A 137 -27.26 0.48 8.59
CA SER A 137 -28.17 -0.67 8.72
C SER A 137 -27.49 -1.99 9.14
N VAL A 138 -26.17 -2.03 9.22
CA VAL A 138 -25.39 -3.20 9.64
C VAL A 138 -24.97 -2.96 11.09
N ARG A 139 -25.75 -3.51 12.03
CA ARG A 139 -25.37 -3.56 13.45
C ARG A 139 -25.09 -5.01 13.79
N ILE A 140 -23.85 -5.27 14.21
CA ILE A 140 -23.41 -6.61 14.60
C ILE A 140 -23.28 -6.61 16.11
N SER A 141 -23.86 -7.60 16.77
CA SER A 141 -23.70 -7.79 18.22
C SER A 141 -22.22 -7.93 18.58
N PRO A 142 -21.75 -7.40 19.73
CA PRO A 142 -20.35 -7.55 20.15
C PRO A 142 -19.86 -9.01 20.16
N CYS A 143 -20.72 -9.95 20.57
CA CYS A 143 -20.39 -11.37 20.52
C CYS A 143 -20.19 -11.87 19.08
N ALA A 144 -21.09 -11.50 18.17
CA ALA A 144 -20.98 -11.87 16.75
C ALA A 144 -19.77 -11.19 16.09
N PHE A 145 -19.42 -9.97 16.51
CA PHE A 145 -18.22 -9.27 16.06
C PHE A 145 -16.96 -10.04 16.45
N SER A 146 -16.83 -10.40 17.73
CA SER A 146 -15.68 -11.19 18.20
C SER A 146 -15.60 -12.55 17.52
N VAL A 147 -16.72 -13.26 17.37
CA VAL A 147 -16.75 -14.55 16.67
C VAL A 147 -16.30 -14.40 15.22
N LEU A 148 -16.80 -13.40 14.48
CA LEU A 148 -16.39 -13.15 13.10
C LEU A 148 -14.90 -12.84 12.97
N VAL A 149 -14.36 -11.99 13.85
CA VAL A 149 -12.94 -11.62 13.87
C VAL A 149 -12.06 -12.83 14.20
N CYS A 150 -12.38 -13.56 15.26
CA CYS A 150 -11.63 -14.75 15.66
C CYS A 150 -11.69 -15.85 14.60
N SER A 151 -12.86 -16.10 14.01
CA SER A 151 -13.04 -17.12 12.96
C SER A 151 -12.24 -16.75 11.70
N SER A 152 -12.32 -15.49 11.27
CA SER A 152 -11.56 -15.02 10.10
C SER A 152 -10.05 -15.08 10.34
N SER A 153 -9.59 -14.67 11.52
CA SER A 153 -8.17 -14.78 11.93
C SER A 153 -7.69 -16.23 11.95
N ALA A 154 -8.48 -17.15 12.52
CA ALA A 154 -8.14 -18.57 12.56
C ALA A 154 -8.03 -19.18 11.16
N VAL A 155 -8.96 -18.86 10.25
CA VAL A 155 -8.89 -19.34 8.86
C VAL A 155 -7.70 -18.72 8.12
N PHE A 156 -7.43 -17.43 8.31
CA PHE A 156 -6.27 -16.74 7.75
C PHE A 156 -4.96 -17.43 8.17
N THR A 157 -4.76 -17.65 9.47
CA THR A 157 -3.57 -18.34 9.99
C THR A 157 -3.51 -19.80 9.54
N GLY A 158 -4.62 -20.52 9.55
CA GLY A 158 -4.70 -21.91 9.10
C GLY A 158 -4.33 -22.09 7.64
N LEU A 159 -4.78 -21.19 6.76
CA LEU A 159 -4.36 -21.16 5.35
C LEU A 159 -2.86 -20.89 5.21
N GLY A 160 -2.30 -20.02 6.05
CA GLY A 160 -0.86 -19.80 6.11
C GLY A 160 -0.08 -21.06 6.52
N ILE A 161 -0.53 -21.75 7.57
CA ILE A 161 0.06 -23.02 8.02
C ILE A 161 -0.03 -24.05 6.90
N TYR A 162 -1.19 -24.19 6.27
CA TYR A 162 -1.37 -25.10 5.13
C TYR A 162 -0.37 -24.82 4.00
N MET A 163 -0.18 -23.54 3.63
CA MET A 163 0.81 -23.16 2.62
C MET A 163 2.24 -23.50 3.07
N ALA A 164 2.57 -23.34 4.34
CA ALA A 164 3.88 -23.69 4.89
C ALA A 164 4.12 -25.19 5.05
N VAL A 165 3.06 -26.02 5.06
CA VAL A 165 3.17 -27.49 4.95
C VAL A 165 3.48 -27.88 3.51
N MET A 166 2.83 -27.23 2.55
CA MET A 166 2.97 -27.53 1.12
C MET A 166 4.25 -26.95 0.49
N TRP A 167 4.89 -25.99 1.15
CA TRP A 167 6.05 -25.26 0.64
C TRP A 167 7.18 -25.21 1.67
N ILE A 168 8.40 -24.90 1.23
CA ILE A 168 9.56 -24.76 2.12
C ILE A 168 9.42 -23.49 2.97
N PHE A 169 9.43 -23.64 4.30
CA PHE A 169 9.42 -22.51 5.22
C PHE A 169 10.77 -21.79 5.23
N PRO A 170 10.81 -20.44 5.30
CA PRO A 170 9.68 -19.50 5.28
C PRO A 170 9.10 -19.29 3.87
N VAL A 171 7.78 -19.28 3.77
CA VAL A 171 7.09 -19.08 2.49
C VAL A 171 7.22 -17.61 2.04
N PRO A 172 7.82 -17.33 0.88
CA PRO A 172 7.99 -15.97 0.41
C PRO A 172 6.63 -15.35 0.10
N PHE A 173 6.43 -14.11 0.55
CA PHE A 173 5.20 -13.33 0.29
C PHE A 173 3.90 -14.01 0.74
N ILE A 174 3.95 -14.84 1.78
CA ILE A 174 2.78 -15.57 2.32
C ILE A 174 1.56 -14.65 2.55
N ASN A 175 1.79 -13.42 3.04
CA ASN A 175 0.74 -12.44 3.29
C ASN A 175 0.00 -11.98 2.03
N LEU A 176 0.65 -11.95 0.85
CA LEU A 176 -0.03 -11.59 -0.40
C LEU A 176 -1.06 -12.64 -0.80
N PHE A 177 -0.66 -13.91 -0.73
CA PHE A 177 -1.52 -15.03 -1.07
C PHE A 177 -2.65 -15.14 -0.05
N VAL A 178 -2.30 -15.22 1.23
CA VAL A 178 -3.27 -15.45 2.31
C VAL A 178 -4.16 -14.21 2.54
N GLY A 179 -3.65 -12.99 2.34
CA GLY A 179 -4.39 -11.74 2.51
C GLY A 179 -5.60 -11.62 1.58
N SER A 180 -5.40 -11.93 0.29
CA SER A 180 -6.51 -11.94 -0.69
C SER A 180 -7.59 -12.98 -0.34
N GLN A 181 -7.17 -14.15 0.17
CA GLN A 181 -8.09 -15.20 0.61
C GLN A 181 -8.81 -14.83 1.90
N GLY A 182 -8.11 -14.22 2.87
CA GLY A 182 -8.66 -13.79 4.15
C GLY A 182 -9.82 -12.82 3.99
N VAL A 183 -9.71 -11.86 3.05
CA VAL A 183 -10.81 -10.94 2.73
C VAL A 183 -12.01 -11.69 2.15
N SER A 184 -11.78 -12.68 1.29
CA SER A 184 -12.84 -13.48 0.68
C SER A 184 -13.58 -14.33 1.73
N VAL A 185 -12.83 -14.93 2.66
CA VAL A 185 -13.37 -15.68 3.81
C VAL A 185 -14.19 -14.75 4.71
N MET A 186 -13.65 -13.58 5.06
CA MET A 186 -14.38 -12.58 5.86
C MET A 186 -15.70 -12.19 5.20
N MET A 187 -15.69 -11.92 3.89
CA MET A 187 -16.89 -11.59 3.14
C MET A 187 -17.91 -12.74 3.15
N GLY A 188 -17.45 -13.98 3.05
CA GLY A 188 -18.27 -15.19 3.20
C GLY A 188 -18.88 -15.31 4.60
N LEU A 189 -18.09 -15.13 5.65
CA LEU A 189 -18.55 -15.17 7.04
C LEU A 189 -19.59 -14.08 7.34
N VAL A 190 -19.36 -12.86 6.85
CA VAL A 190 -20.33 -11.76 6.94
C VAL A 190 -21.62 -12.09 6.20
N ARG A 191 -21.56 -12.77 5.04
CA ARG A 191 -22.76 -13.23 4.34
C ARG A 191 -23.56 -14.24 5.15
N VAL A 192 -22.88 -15.19 5.79
CA VAL A 192 -23.51 -16.22 6.61
C VAL A 192 -24.16 -15.60 7.85
N VAL A 193 -23.44 -14.74 8.57
CA VAL A 193 -23.91 -14.15 9.84
C VAL A 193 -24.95 -13.05 9.63
N CYS A 194 -24.77 -12.16 8.66
CA CYS A 194 -25.67 -11.01 8.44
C CYS A 194 -26.80 -11.30 7.44
N GLY A 195 -26.78 -12.47 6.80
CA GLY A 195 -27.81 -12.94 5.86
C GLY A 195 -27.82 -12.27 4.48
N GLN A 196 -28.59 -12.87 3.57
CA GLN A 196 -28.64 -12.49 2.15
C GLN A 196 -29.08 -11.04 1.90
N ARG A 197 -29.99 -10.51 2.73
CA ARG A 197 -30.52 -9.15 2.58
C ARG A 197 -29.43 -8.10 2.82
N THR A 198 -28.60 -8.31 3.83
CA THR A 198 -27.46 -7.43 4.15
C THR A 198 -26.38 -7.56 3.10
N TRP A 199 -26.06 -8.79 2.69
CA TRP A 199 -25.11 -9.08 1.63
C TRP A 199 -25.43 -8.34 0.32
N ASN A 200 -26.69 -8.37 -0.13
CA ASN A 200 -27.10 -7.67 -1.34
C ASN A 200 -26.89 -6.14 -1.25
N ARG A 201 -26.95 -5.55 -0.04
CA ARG A 201 -26.63 -4.12 0.16
C ARG A 201 -25.15 -3.84 0.10
N ILE A 202 -24.33 -4.74 0.65
CA ILE A 202 -22.86 -4.66 0.60
C ILE A 202 -22.39 -4.76 -0.86
N VAL A 203 -22.87 -5.76 -1.60
CA VAL A 203 -22.50 -6.01 -3.01
C VAL A 203 -22.86 -4.82 -3.92
N LYS A 204 -23.97 -4.13 -3.66
CA LYS A 204 -24.37 -2.95 -4.45
C LYS A 204 -23.44 -1.75 -4.28
N ARG A 205 -22.63 -1.69 -3.22
CA ARG A 205 -21.74 -0.55 -2.95
C ARG A 205 -20.37 -0.75 -3.60
N ARG A 206 -20.25 -0.32 -4.87
CA ARG A 206 -18.99 -0.34 -5.63
C ARG A 206 -17.81 0.34 -4.93
N GLU A 207 -18.09 1.36 -4.10
CA GLU A 207 -17.05 2.07 -3.35
C GLU A 207 -16.32 1.19 -2.33
N LEU A 208 -17.02 0.23 -1.72
CA LEU A 208 -16.40 -0.69 -0.75
C LEU A 208 -15.43 -1.63 -1.46
N PHE A 209 -15.84 -2.20 -2.60
CA PHE A 209 -14.97 -3.04 -3.42
C PHE A 209 -13.77 -2.28 -3.96
N ALA A 210 -13.95 -1.03 -4.40
CA ALA A 210 -12.84 -0.21 -4.88
C ALA A 210 -11.79 0.05 -3.77
N ARG A 211 -12.22 0.22 -2.52
CA ARG A 211 -11.32 0.39 -1.37
C ARG A 211 -10.60 -0.91 -1.00
N VAL A 212 -11.33 -2.01 -0.92
CA VAL A 212 -10.74 -3.34 -0.67
C VAL A 212 -9.72 -3.66 -1.76
N PHE A 213 -10.06 -3.41 -3.03
CA PHE A 213 -9.15 -3.56 -4.14
C PHE A 213 -7.93 -2.65 -4.01
N LEU A 214 -8.11 -1.38 -3.63
CA LEU A 214 -7.01 -0.45 -3.39
C LEU A 214 -6.08 -0.92 -2.26
N LEU A 215 -6.65 -1.44 -1.17
CA LEU A 215 -5.88 -2.00 -0.05
C LEU A 215 -5.05 -3.20 -0.51
N LEU A 216 -5.65 -4.13 -1.25
CA LEU A 216 -4.94 -5.28 -1.82
C LEU A 216 -3.86 -4.85 -2.81
N ALA A 217 -4.16 -3.85 -3.66
CA ALA A 217 -3.19 -3.32 -4.62
C ALA A 217 -2.01 -2.62 -3.91
N ALA A 218 -2.27 -1.89 -2.83
CA ALA A 218 -1.23 -1.25 -2.02
C ALA A 218 -0.34 -2.27 -1.29
N ASP A 219 -0.93 -3.37 -0.81
CA ASP A 219 -0.19 -4.46 -0.18
C ASP A 219 0.76 -5.15 -1.19
N ILE A 220 0.24 -5.48 -2.38
CA ILE A 220 1.05 -6.01 -3.50
C ILE A 220 2.15 -5.02 -3.90
N LEU A 221 1.84 -3.73 -3.98
CA LEU A 221 2.82 -2.71 -4.33
C LEU A 221 3.95 -2.65 -3.30
N THR A 222 3.63 -2.71 -2.01
CA THR A 222 4.62 -2.73 -0.92
C THR A 222 5.56 -3.92 -1.06
N ALA A 223 5.04 -5.11 -1.37
CA ALA A 223 5.87 -6.29 -1.59
C ALA A 223 6.77 -6.15 -2.84
N CYS A 224 6.27 -5.57 -3.93
CA CYS A 224 7.06 -5.30 -5.12
C CYS A 224 8.19 -4.30 -4.84
N VAL A 225 7.91 -3.22 -4.09
CA VAL A 225 8.92 -2.24 -3.69
C VAL A 225 9.99 -2.89 -2.81
N TYR A 226 9.59 -3.73 -1.85
CA TYR A 226 10.53 -4.47 -1.01
C TYR A 226 11.43 -5.42 -1.83
N LEU A 227 10.86 -6.12 -2.81
CA LEU A 227 11.63 -7.00 -3.69
C LEU A 227 12.61 -6.20 -4.58
N ALA A 228 12.17 -5.08 -5.13
CA ALA A 228 13.02 -4.19 -5.92
C ALA A 228 14.14 -3.56 -5.06
N TYR A 229 13.85 -3.16 -3.83
CA TYR A 229 14.85 -2.68 -2.89
C TYR A 229 15.89 -3.77 -2.60
N THR A 230 15.43 -4.99 -2.33
CA THR A 230 16.32 -6.11 -1.99
C THR A 230 17.21 -6.50 -3.18
N SER A 231 16.70 -6.47 -4.42
CA SER A 231 17.51 -6.78 -5.61
C SER A 231 18.59 -5.74 -5.87
N VAL A 232 18.26 -4.45 -5.75
CA VAL A 232 19.22 -3.35 -5.88
C VAL A 232 20.28 -3.42 -4.79
N PHE A 233 19.87 -3.64 -3.53
CA PHE A 233 20.79 -3.75 -2.41
C PHE A 233 21.76 -4.92 -2.57
N ARG A 234 21.27 -6.09 -3.02
CA ARG A 234 22.13 -7.25 -3.30
C ARG A 234 23.11 -6.97 -4.43
N ALA A 235 22.67 -6.34 -5.52
CA ALA A 235 23.55 -5.98 -6.64
C ALA A 235 24.65 -4.99 -6.22
N ALA A 236 24.32 -4.00 -5.39
CA ALA A 236 25.28 -3.06 -4.84
C ALA A 236 26.32 -3.76 -3.94
N ASN A 237 25.89 -4.64 -3.04
CA ASN A 237 26.79 -5.35 -2.14
C ASN A 237 27.72 -6.33 -2.87
N HIS A 238 27.24 -6.99 -3.94
CA HIS A 238 28.10 -7.81 -4.78
C HIS A 238 29.19 -6.96 -5.46
N THR A 239 28.85 -5.75 -5.91
CA THR A 239 29.82 -4.83 -6.52
C THR A 239 30.87 -4.37 -5.52
N SER A 240 30.47 -4.03 -4.29
CA SER A 240 31.39 -3.65 -3.21
C SER A 240 32.30 -4.81 -2.76
N SER A 241 31.76 -6.03 -2.65
CA SER A 241 32.53 -7.21 -2.24
C SER A 241 33.54 -7.62 -3.32
N ILE A 242 33.18 -7.52 -4.60
CA ILE A 242 34.10 -7.81 -5.73
C ILE A 242 35.19 -6.73 -5.82
N SER A 243 34.86 -5.45 -5.69
CA SER A 243 35.86 -4.37 -5.65
C SER A 243 36.83 -4.52 -4.48
N PHE A 244 36.35 -4.92 -3.29
CA PHE A 244 37.19 -5.17 -2.13
C PHE A 244 38.13 -6.38 -2.33
N CYS A 245 37.62 -7.49 -2.90
CA CYS A 245 38.47 -8.63 -3.25
C CYS A 245 39.50 -8.29 -4.34
N LEU A 246 39.14 -7.48 -5.33
CA LEU A 246 40.06 -7.04 -6.38
C LEU A 246 41.13 -6.07 -5.86
N SER A 247 40.80 -5.18 -4.93
CA SER A 247 41.80 -4.32 -4.29
C SER A 247 42.75 -5.13 -3.41
N HIS A 248 42.25 -6.15 -2.72
CA HIS A 248 43.10 -7.05 -1.92
C HIS A 248 44.03 -7.90 -2.80
N LEU A 249 43.52 -8.44 -3.92
CA LEU A 249 44.32 -9.19 -4.90
C LEU A 249 45.34 -8.32 -5.62
N SER A 250 45.01 -7.06 -5.93
CA SER A 250 45.95 -6.10 -6.51
C SER A 250 47.05 -5.71 -5.53
N SER A 251 46.74 -5.61 -4.23
CA SER A 251 47.73 -5.34 -3.19
C SER A 251 48.65 -6.53 -2.96
N SER A 252 48.15 -7.77 -2.96
CA SER A 252 49.00 -8.97 -2.85
C SER A 252 49.91 -9.17 -4.07
N ARG A 253 49.44 -8.82 -5.27
CA ARG A 253 50.24 -8.93 -6.50
C ARG A 253 51.41 -7.94 -6.56
N HIS A 254 51.45 -6.89 -5.73
CA HIS A 254 52.62 -6.01 -5.62
C HIS A 254 53.72 -6.57 -4.71
N TYR A 255 53.38 -7.40 -3.71
CA TYR A 255 54.39 -8.00 -2.83
C TYR A 255 55.15 -9.16 -3.47
N ASP A 256 54.55 -9.87 -4.44
CA ASP A 256 55.22 -10.98 -5.15
C ASP A 256 56.20 -10.53 -6.25
N VAL A 257 56.15 -9.25 -6.67
CA VAL A 257 57.07 -8.72 -7.71
C VAL A 257 58.36 -8.18 -7.10
N ASP A 258 58.37 -7.88 -5.79
CA ASP A 258 59.55 -7.42 -5.05
C ASP A 258 60.38 -8.57 -4.43
N LEU A 259 59.98 -9.84 -4.66
CA LEU A 259 60.64 -11.03 -4.10
C LEU A 259 61.28 -11.97 -5.15
N ALA A 260 61.40 -11.52 -6.41
CA ALA A 260 62.09 -12.22 -7.50
C ALA A 260 63.27 -11.39 -8.02
#